data_AF-W4S252-F1
#
_entry.id   AF-W4S252-F1
#
_cell.length_a   1.000
_cell.length_b   1.000
_cell.length_c   1.000
_cell.angle_alpha   90.00
_cell.angle_beta   90.00
_cell.angle_gamma   90.00
#
_symmetry.space_group_name_H-M   'P 1'
#
loop_
_entity.id
_entity.type
_entity.pdbx_description
1 polymer ?
#
loop_
_entity_poly.entity_id
_entity_poly.type
_entity_poly.pdbx_seq_one_letter_code
_entity_poly.pdbx_strand_id
1 'polypeptide(L)'
;MSEAMGGSLSVRDNPGGGSVFRWTFELAAAAAQGCRPPALREALQQHAATVPPLHCLVFEDMDTNRLVIGNLLTRAGHRVSFHSDGSNAVQRIREAAPDLVFLDLHMPGTSGWDALGEARAAIAALPPIIVLTADTRTDSMREATAAGVAGYLSKPINAHQLLAILAAHATHATG
;
A
#
# COMPACT_ATOMS: atom_id res chain seq x y z
N MET A 1 9.70 22.64 -22.96
CA MET A 1 8.24 22.46 -23.07
C MET A 1 7.66 22.48 -21.66
N SER A 2 7.58 23.68 -21.07
CA SER A 2 7.49 23.87 -19.60
C SER A 2 6.32 24.78 -19.20
N GLU A 3 5.19 24.72 -19.91
CA GLU A 3 4.08 25.69 -19.76
C GLU A 3 2.68 25.06 -19.67
N ALA A 4 2.53 23.87 -19.05
CA ALA A 4 1.22 23.20 -19.02
C ALA A 4 0.47 23.25 -17.66
N MET A 5 1.06 23.76 -16.56
CA MET A 5 0.50 23.52 -15.21
C MET A 5 0.52 24.72 -14.23
N GLY A 6 0.87 25.94 -14.66
CA GLY A 6 0.71 27.16 -13.82
C GLY A 6 1.50 27.23 -12.50
N GLY A 7 2.46 26.33 -12.28
CA GLY A 7 3.34 26.35 -11.09
C GLY A 7 4.69 27.04 -11.36
N SER A 8 5.29 27.62 -10.33
CA SER A 8 6.65 28.18 -10.42
C SER A 8 7.69 27.22 -9.83
N LEU A 9 8.78 27.00 -10.56
CA LEU A 9 9.95 26.27 -10.11
C LEU A 9 11.03 27.29 -9.70
N SER A 10 11.48 27.22 -8.45
CA SER A 10 12.66 27.96 -7.99
C SER A 10 13.76 26.97 -7.62
N VAL A 11 14.97 27.23 -8.12
CA VAL A 11 16.18 26.50 -7.73
C VAL A 11 17.00 27.44 -6.86
N ARG A 12 17.42 26.98 -5.68
CA ARG A 12 18.41 27.69 -4.86
C ARG A 12 19.62 26.78 -4.64
N ASP A 13 20.80 27.34 -4.79
CA ASP A 13 22.03 26.64 -4.43
C ASP A 13 22.10 26.47 -2.91
N ASN A 14 22.44 25.26 -2.49
CA ASN A 14 22.71 24.93 -1.10
C ASN A 14 24.22 25.13 -0.84
N PRO A 15 24.63 25.91 0.17
CA PRO A 15 26.04 26.08 0.52
C PRO A 15 26.79 24.76 0.82
N GLY A 16 26.07 23.64 1.02
CA GLY A 16 26.63 22.28 1.12
C GLY A 16 26.91 21.55 -0.20
N GLY A 17 26.81 22.21 -1.37
CA GLY A 17 27.22 21.64 -2.67
C GLY A 17 26.12 20.89 -3.45
N GLY A 18 24.85 21.19 -3.22
CA GLY A 18 23.71 20.62 -3.97
C GLY A 18 22.66 21.68 -4.32
N SER A 19 21.65 21.32 -5.11
CA SER A 19 20.58 22.24 -5.51
C SER A 19 19.27 21.90 -4.80
N VAL A 20 18.60 22.90 -4.21
CA VAL A 20 17.24 22.77 -3.66
C VAL A 20 16.25 23.18 -4.72
N PHE A 21 15.45 22.22 -5.19
CA PHE A 21 14.33 22.48 -6.10
C PHE A 21 13.05 22.64 -5.27
N ARG A 22 12.39 23.80 -5.40
CA ARG A 22 11.10 24.06 -4.79
C ARG A 22 10.08 24.35 -5.88
N TRP A 23 9.04 23.54 -5.93
CA TRP A 23 7.85 23.81 -6.73
C TRP A 23 6.76 24.40 -5.84
N THR A 24 6.16 25.50 -6.28
CA THR A 24 4.99 26.10 -5.62
C THR A 24 3.84 26.15 -6.60
N PHE A 25 2.68 25.67 -6.19
CA PHE A 25 1.42 25.77 -6.96
C PHE A 25 0.40 26.53 -6.13
N GLU A 26 -0.36 27.42 -6.78
CA GLU A 26 -1.54 28.01 -6.16
C GLU A 26 -2.68 26.99 -6.22
N LEU A 27 -2.90 26.30 -5.10
CA LEU A 27 -4.00 25.36 -4.99
C LEU A 27 -5.30 26.16 -4.82
N ALA A 28 -6.12 26.24 -5.87
CA ALA A 28 -7.50 26.69 -5.72
C ALA A 28 -8.21 25.74 -4.76
N ALA A 29 -8.51 26.21 -3.55
CA ALA A 29 -9.28 25.46 -2.57
C ALA A 29 -10.67 25.20 -3.16
N ALA A 30 -10.86 24.02 -3.74
CA ALA A 30 -12.18 23.54 -4.08
C ALA A 30 -12.95 23.42 -2.76
N ALA A 31 -13.93 24.30 -2.57
CA ALA A 31 -14.85 24.26 -1.44
C ALA A 31 -15.71 23.00 -1.58
N ALA A 32 -15.22 21.89 -1.02
CA ALA A 32 -16.06 20.74 -0.70
C ALA A 32 -16.72 20.99 0.65
N GLN A 33 -17.84 21.72 0.65
CA GLN A 33 -18.79 21.65 1.75
C GLN A 33 -19.29 20.21 1.90
N GLY A 34 -19.04 19.58 3.06
CA GLY A 34 -19.87 18.45 3.53
C GLY A 34 -19.19 17.35 4.33
N CYS A 35 -17.91 17.05 4.11
CA CYS A 35 -17.22 16.03 4.91
C CYS A 35 -15.72 16.27 4.84
N ARG A 36 -15.16 17.06 5.78
CA ARG A 36 -13.71 17.08 5.96
C ARG A 36 -13.33 15.65 6.34
N PRO A 37 -12.46 14.95 5.57
CA PRO A 37 -11.98 13.64 5.99
C PRO A 37 -11.48 13.77 7.43
N PRO A 38 -11.88 12.88 8.35
CA PRO A 38 -11.37 12.92 9.71
C PRO A 38 -9.85 12.97 9.65
N ALA A 39 -9.25 13.74 10.56
CA ALA A 39 -7.79 13.80 10.60
C ALA A 39 -7.25 12.37 10.64
N LEU A 40 -6.16 12.07 9.93
CA LEU A 40 -5.66 10.69 9.78
C LEU A 40 -5.59 9.92 11.11
N ARG A 41 -5.24 10.62 12.20
CA ARG A 41 -5.23 10.05 13.55
C ARG A 41 -6.60 9.57 14.01
N GLU A 42 -7.64 10.37 13.83
CA GLU A 42 -9.03 10.03 14.20
C GLU A 42 -9.54 8.88 13.34
N ALA A 43 -9.24 8.89 12.03
CA ALA A 43 -9.61 7.81 11.12
C ALA A 43 -9.03 6.46 11.56
N LEU A 44 -7.75 6.44 11.94
CA LEU A 44 -7.07 5.23 12.46
C LEU A 44 -7.67 4.76 13.78
N GLN A 45 -7.94 5.68 14.72
CA GLN A 45 -8.55 5.34 16.01
C GLN A 45 -9.96 4.79 15.86
N GLN A 46 -10.78 5.41 15.00
CA GLN A 46 -12.12 4.96 14.72
C GLN A 46 -12.08 3.55 14.10
N HIS A 47 -11.22 3.34 13.11
CA HIS A 47 -11.06 2.03 12.48
C HIS A 47 -10.68 0.94 13.49
N ALA A 48 -9.68 1.20 14.34
CA ALA A 48 -9.27 0.26 15.37
C ALA A 48 -10.38 -0.08 16.39
N ALA A 49 -11.35 0.83 16.60
CA ALA A 49 -12.49 0.60 17.48
C ALA A 49 -13.63 -0.18 16.81
N THR A 50 -13.74 -0.13 15.47
CA THR A 50 -14.88 -0.70 14.75
C THR A 50 -14.56 -1.96 13.93
N VAL A 51 -13.28 -2.18 13.60
CA VAL A 51 -12.84 -3.27 12.73
C VAL A 51 -12.06 -4.29 13.57
N PRO A 52 -12.43 -5.59 13.54
CA PRO A 52 -11.67 -6.63 14.21
C PRO A 52 -10.18 -6.66 13.80
N PRO A 53 -9.27 -6.98 14.72
CA PRO A 53 -7.86 -7.15 14.40
C PRO A 53 -7.66 -8.22 13.32
N LEU A 54 -6.79 -7.92 12.35
CA LEU A 54 -6.39 -8.83 11.27
C LEU A 54 -4.91 -9.13 11.40
N HIS A 55 -4.48 -10.28 10.90
CA HIS A 55 -3.09 -10.59 10.65
C HIS A 55 -2.75 -10.28 9.19
N CYS A 56 -1.97 -9.23 8.99
CA CYS A 56 -1.49 -8.79 7.69
C CYS A 56 -0.05 -9.29 7.46
N LEU A 57 0.14 -10.08 6.41
CA LEU A 57 1.47 -10.49 5.94
C LEU A 57 1.91 -9.55 4.82
N VAL A 58 3.06 -8.90 4.96
CA VAL A 58 3.53 -7.87 4.02
C VAL A 58 4.87 -8.29 3.40
N PHE A 59 4.93 -8.31 2.08
CA PHE A 59 6.15 -8.50 1.30
C PHE A 59 6.59 -7.16 0.72
N GLU A 60 7.66 -6.59 1.26
CA GLU A 60 8.19 -5.26 0.93
C GLU A 60 9.68 -5.20 1.30
N ASP A 61 10.54 -4.85 0.35
CA ASP A 61 12.00 -4.84 0.52
C ASP A 61 12.52 -3.54 1.16
N MET A 62 11.86 -2.40 0.90
CA MET A 62 12.34 -1.10 1.35
C MET A 62 11.90 -0.76 2.78
N ASP A 63 12.87 -0.56 3.68
CA ASP A 63 12.66 -0.27 5.12
C ASP A 63 11.72 0.91 5.38
N THR A 64 11.84 1.96 4.58
CA THR A 64 11.01 3.16 4.72
C THR A 64 9.53 2.84 4.47
N ASN A 65 9.24 2.02 3.47
CA ASN A 65 7.87 1.59 3.17
C ASN A 65 7.34 0.66 4.27
N ARG A 66 8.17 -0.30 4.73
CA ARG A 66 7.82 -1.18 5.86
C ARG A 66 7.44 -0.38 7.10
N LEU A 67 8.22 0.66 7.43
CA LEU A 67 7.95 1.53 8.57
C LEU A 67 6.60 2.25 8.43
N VAL A 68 6.32 2.82 7.25
CA VAL A 68 5.06 3.53 6.99
C VAL A 68 3.87 2.59 7.05
N ILE A 69 3.91 1.47 6.32
CA ILE A 69 2.84 0.47 6.26
C ILE A 69 2.60 -0.13 7.65
N GLY A 70 3.65 -0.51 8.35
CA GLY A 70 3.57 -1.08 9.69
C GLY A 70 2.94 -0.10 10.68
N ASN A 71 3.34 1.17 10.65
CA ASN A 71 2.77 2.20 11.52
C ASN A 71 1.26 2.40 11.25
N LEU A 72 0.85 2.45 9.99
CA LEU A 72 -0.57 2.56 9.63
C LEU A 72 -1.38 1.35 10.10
N LEU A 73 -0.92 0.14 9.79
CA LEU A 73 -1.60 -1.11 10.14
C LEU A 73 -1.70 -1.32 11.65
N THR A 74 -0.61 -1.11 12.39
CA THR A 74 -0.60 -1.28 13.85
C THR A 74 -1.46 -0.22 14.54
N ARG A 75 -1.44 1.04 14.10
CA ARG A 75 -2.32 2.08 14.66
C ARG A 75 -3.79 1.89 14.31
N ALA A 76 -4.08 1.18 13.23
CA ALA A 76 -5.42 0.72 12.87
C ALA A 76 -5.85 -0.55 13.64
N GLY A 77 -5.01 -1.09 14.54
CA GLY A 77 -5.37 -2.22 15.40
C GLY A 77 -5.03 -3.62 14.83
N HIS A 78 -4.28 -3.70 13.74
CA HIS A 78 -3.92 -4.97 13.10
C HIS A 78 -2.53 -5.47 13.51
N ARG A 79 -2.34 -6.79 13.44
CA ARG A 79 -1.04 -7.47 13.59
C ARG A 79 -0.35 -7.54 12.23
N VAL A 80 0.96 -7.32 12.20
CA VAL A 80 1.72 -7.25 10.95
C VAL A 80 2.98 -8.09 11.05
N SER A 81 3.27 -8.87 10.02
CA SER A 81 4.54 -9.55 9.82
C SER A 81 5.11 -9.18 8.45
N PHE A 82 6.42 -8.93 8.40
CA PHE A 82 7.10 -8.46 7.20
C PHE A 82 8.07 -9.50 6.65
N HIS A 83 8.19 -9.51 5.32
CA HIS A 83 9.22 -10.22 4.57
C HIS A 83 9.83 -9.28 3.53
N SER A 84 11.15 -9.36 3.36
CA SER A 84 11.93 -8.47 2.48
C SER A 84 11.95 -8.88 1.01
N ASP A 85 11.41 -10.05 0.69
CA ASP A 85 11.54 -10.68 -0.62
C ASP A 85 10.40 -11.68 -0.86
N GLY A 86 10.11 -11.96 -2.14
CA GLY A 86 9.12 -12.95 -2.55
C GLY A 86 9.56 -14.41 -2.35
N SER A 87 10.77 -14.66 -1.85
CA SER A 87 11.26 -16.03 -1.71
C SER A 87 10.44 -16.80 -0.67
N ASN A 88 10.13 -18.06 -0.97
CA ASN A 88 9.31 -18.91 -0.10
C ASN A 88 7.93 -18.29 0.24
N ALA A 89 7.38 -17.41 -0.61
CA ALA A 89 6.10 -16.76 -0.34
C ALA A 89 4.98 -17.76 -0.05
N VAL A 90 4.91 -18.86 -0.81
CA VAL A 90 3.95 -19.96 -0.59
C VAL A 90 4.05 -20.51 0.83
N GLN A 91 5.27 -20.84 1.28
CA GLN A 91 5.50 -21.40 2.60
C GLN A 91 5.15 -20.39 3.69
N ARG A 92 5.62 -19.15 3.55
CA ARG A 92 5.36 -18.05 4.49
C ARG A 92 3.86 -17.78 4.65
N ILE A 93 3.10 -17.77 3.55
CA ILE A 93 1.65 -17.59 3.57
C ILE A 93 0.96 -18.77 4.30
N ARG A 94 1.38 -20.01 4.02
CA ARG A 94 0.79 -21.20 4.67
C ARG A 94 1.08 -21.24 6.17
N GLU A 95 2.31 -20.93 6.59
CA GLU A 95 2.72 -20.96 7.99
C GLU A 95 2.10 -19.84 8.80
N ALA A 96 2.04 -18.63 8.23
CA ALA A 96 1.46 -17.48 8.90
C ALA A 96 -0.08 -17.54 8.98
N ALA A 97 -0.72 -18.24 8.03
CA ALA A 97 -2.18 -18.27 7.85
C ALA A 97 -2.83 -16.87 7.99
N PRO A 98 -2.36 -15.87 7.21
CA PRO A 98 -2.79 -14.49 7.40
C PRO A 98 -4.21 -14.25 6.86
N ASP A 99 -4.89 -13.24 7.42
CA ASP A 99 -6.19 -12.78 6.91
C ASP A 99 -6.04 -12.00 5.60
N LEU A 100 -4.91 -11.31 5.42
CA LEU A 100 -4.64 -10.45 4.26
C LEU A 100 -3.15 -10.46 3.93
N VAL A 101 -2.84 -10.52 2.64
CA VAL A 101 -1.46 -10.40 2.15
C VAL A 101 -1.30 -9.10 1.39
N PHE A 102 -0.28 -8.32 1.73
CA PHE A 102 0.18 -7.18 0.93
C PHE A 102 1.45 -7.58 0.19
N LEU A 103 1.49 -7.38 -1.13
CA LEU A 103 2.58 -7.84 -1.97
C LEU A 103 3.09 -6.70 -2.85
N ASP A 104 4.31 -6.25 -2.61
CA ASP A 104 5.02 -5.39 -3.54
C ASP A 104 5.41 -6.17 -4.80
N LEU A 105 5.03 -5.66 -5.96
CA LEU A 105 5.41 -6.26 -7.24
C LEU A 105 6.86 -5.96 -7.62
N HIS A 106 7.45 -4.89 -7.08
CA HIS A 106 8.76 -4.38 -7.50
C HIS A 106 9.86 -4.66 -6.46
N MET A 107 10.00 -5.93 -6.07
CA MET A 107 11.09 -6.38 -5.19
C MET A 107 12.30 -6.88 -6.00
N PRO A 108 13.55 -6.67 -5.53
CA PRO A 108 14.74 -7.26 -6.13
C PRO A 108 14.77 -8.79 -5.89
N GLY A 109 15.27 -9.54 -6.87
CA GLY A 109 15.35 -11.00 -6.80
C GLY A 109 14.08 -11.68 -7.30
N THR A 110 13.44 -12.51 -6.47
CA THR A 110 12.13 -13.10 -6.79
C THR A 110 11.09 -11.98 -6.82
N SER A 111 10.58 -11.70 -8.01
CA SER A 111 9.60 -10.64 -8.23
C SER A 111 8.31 -10.95 -7.49
N GLY A 112 7.58 -9.91 -7.07
CA GLY A 112 6.24 -10.11 -6.50
C GLY A 112 5.28 -10.75 -7.51
N TRP A 113 5.53 -10.60 -8.80
CA TRP A 113 4.79 -11.32 -9.85
C TRP A 113 4.99 -12.84 -9.78
N ASP A 114 6.23 -13.28 -9.60
CA ASP A 114 6.55 -14.70 -9.49
C ASP A 114 5.92 -15.28 -8.21
N ALA A 115 6.07 -14.57 -7.09
CA ALA A 115 5.47 -14.94 -5.82
C ALA A 115 3.93 -15.05 -5.90
N LEU A 116 3.27 -14.12 -6.61
CA LEU A 116 1.84 -14.15 -6.84
C LEU A 116 1.43 -15.39 -7.67
N GLY A 117 2.16 -15.66 -8.75
CA GLY A 117 1.93 -16.82 -9.62
C GLY A 117 2.09 -18.14 -8.86
N GLU A 118 3.19 -18.29 -8.12
CA GLU A 118 3.47 -19.47 -7.28
C GLU A 118 2.40 -19.69 -6.21
N ALA A 119 2.03 -18.62 -5.47
CA ALA A 119 1.02 -18.70 -4.43
C ALA A 119 -0.35 -19.11 -4.98
N ARG A 120 -0.74 -18.58 -6.14
CA ARG A 120 -1.99 -18.95 -6.82
C ARG A 120 -1.99 -20.40 -7.31
N ALA A 121 -0.86 -20.87 -7.85
CA ALA A 121 -0.75 -22.26 -8.31
C ALA A 121 -0.74 -23.27 -7.15
N ALA A 122 -0.18 -22.89 -6.00
CA ALA A 122 0.06 -23.80 -4.89
C ALA A 122 -1.00 -23.77 -3.78
N ILE A 123 -1.78 -22.69 -3.62
CA ILE A 123 -2.70 -22.51 -2.49
C ILE A 123 -4.14 -22.41 -3.01
N ALA A 124 -4.91 -23.49 -2.82
CA ALA A 124 -6.28 -23.58 -3.32
C ALA A 124 -7.21 -22.49 -2.72
N ALA A 125 -7.08 -22.21 -1.43
CA ALA A 125 -7.80 -21.16 -0.72
C ALA A 125 -6.83 -20.07 -0.27
N LEU A 126 -6.28 -19.33 -1.24
CA LEU A 126 -5.30 -18.28 -0.96
C LEU A 126 -5.99 -17.07 -0.32
N PRO A 127 -5.42 -16.50 0.77
CA PRO A 127 -5.92 -15.26 1.35
C PRO A 127 -6.01 -14.14 0.30
N PRO A 128 -6.88 -13.13 0.52
CA PRO A 128 -6.92 -11.96 -0.34
C PRO A 128 -5.54 -11.30 -0.44
N ILE A 129 -5.09 -11.07 -1.67
CA ILE A 129 -3.81 -10.40 -1.96
C ILE A 129 -4.12 -8.97 -2.43
N ILE A 130 -3.51 -8.01 -1.75
CA ILE A 130 -3.52 -6.59 -2.10
C ILE A 130 -2.14 -6.24 -2.65
N VAL A 131 -2.10 -5.86 -3.92
CA VAL A 131 -0.87 -5.47 -4.59
C VAL A 131 -0.43 -4.07 -4.13
N LEU A 132 0.84 -3.92 -3.77
CA LEU A 132 1.49 -2.62 -3.60
C LEU A 132 2.24 -2.31 -4.90
N THR A 133 2.00 -1.14 -5.50
CA THR A 133 2.67 -0.77 -6.74
C THR A 133 3.02 0.70 -6.82
N ALA A 134 4.23 1.02 -7.28
CA ALA A 134 4.60 2.37 -7.71
C ALA A 134 4.16 2.64 -9.17
N ASP A 135 3.96 1.57 -9.95
CA ASP A 135 3.50 1.64 -11.33
C ASP A 135 1.98 1.46 -11.39
N THR A 136 1.27 2.55 -11.72
CA THR A 136 -0.18 2.55 -11.93
C THR A 136 -0.55 2.49 -13.41
N ARG A 137 0.38 2.09 -14.29
CA ARG A 137 0.06 1.86 -15.70
C ARG A 137 -1.00 0.78 -15.83
N THR A 138 -1.93 1.04 -16.74
CA THR A 138 -3.13 0.21 -16.96
C THR A 138 -2.80 -1.25 -17.25
N ASP A 139 -1.69 -1.54 -17.92
CA ASP A 139 -1.34 -2.89 -18.36
C ASP A 139 -0.89 -3.78 -17.18
N SER A 140 -0.01 -3.29 -16.31
CA SER A 140 0.39 -4.01 -15.08
C SER A 140 -0.79 -4.19 -14.12
N MET A 141 -1.68 -3.20 -14.04
CA MET A 141 -2.91 -3.34 -13.25
C MET A 141 -3.87 -4.38 -13.84
N ARG A 142 -3.98 -4.45 -15.17
CA ARG A 142 -4.78 -5.46 -15.88
C ARG A 142 -4.25 -6.87 -15.65
N GLU A 143 -2.93 -7.06 -15.73
CA GLU A 143 -2.29 -8.35 -15.45
C GLU A 143 -2.54 -8.81 -14.02
N ALA A 144 -2.43 -7.90 -13.03
CA ALA A 144 -2.66 -8.24 -11.63
C ALA A 144 -4.13 -8.57 -11.37
N THR A 145 -5.04 -7.81 -11.98
CA THR A 145 -6.48 -8.07 -11.92
C THR A 145 -6.82 -9.41 -12.57
N ALA A 146 -6.22 -9.74 -13.72
CA ALA A 146 -6.38 -11.03 -14.38
C ALA A 146 -5.84 -12.20 -13.53
N ALA A 147 -4.81 -11.95 -12.71
CA ALA A 147 -4.30 -12.89 -11.71
C ALA A 147 -5.20 -13.02 -10.45
N GLY A 148 -6.34 -12.32 -10.42
CA GLY A 148 -7.37 -12.45 -9.38
C GLY A 148 -6.96 -11.84 -8.04
N VAL A 149 -6.15 -10.79 -8.03
CA VAL A 149 -5.85 -10.05 -6.79
C VAL A 149 -7.12 -9.37 -6.24
N ALA A 150 -7.20 -9.23 -4.92
CA ALA A 150 -8.38 -8.64 -4.25
C ALA A 150 -8.39 -7.10 -4.34
N GLY A 151 -7.25 -6.49 -4.61
CA GLY A 151 -7.14 -5.05 -4.79
C GLY A 151 -5.70 -4.59 -5.00
N TYR A 152 -5.55 -3.26 -5.09
CA TYR A 152 -4.26 -2.61 -5.25
C TYR A 152 -4.19 -1.33 -4.41
N LEU A 153 -2.98 -0.99 -3.99
CA LEU A 153 -2.62 0.26 -3.34
C LEU A 153 -1.42 0.86 -4.09
N SER A 154 -1.60 2.08 -4.58
CA SER A 154 -0.49 2.82 -5.17
C SER A 154 0.44 3.33 -4.07
N LYS A 155 1.73 3.35 -4.35
CA LYS A 155 2.74 4.02 -3.54
C LYS A 155 2.83 5.49 -3.98
N PRO A 156 2.86 6.48 -3.06
CA PRO A 156 2.79 6.34 -1.60
C PRO A 156 1.40 5.91 -1.11
N ILE A 157 1.37 5.04 -0.08
CA ILE A 157 0.14 4.42 0.42
C ILE A 157 -0.85 5.47 0.93
N ASN A 158 -2.04 5.52 0.31
CA ASN A 158 -3.16 6.30 0.81
C ASN A 158 -3.78 5.60 2.02
N ALA A 159 -3.68 6.22 3.19
CA ALA A 159 -4.18 5.63 4.43
C ALA A 159 -5.70 5.41 4.43
N HIS A 160 -6.51 6.29 3.85
CA HIS A 160 -7.96 6.09 3.80
C HIS A 160 -8.34 4.90 2.90
N GLN A 161 -7.63 4.72 1.78
CA GLN A 161 -7.83 3.56 0.91
C GLN A 161 -7.41 2.27 1.61
N LEU A 162 -6.29 2.28 2.33
CA LEU A 162 -5.84 1.15 3.14
C LEU A 162 -6.89 0.75 4.18
N LEU A 163 -7.44 1.72 4.93
CA LEU A 163 -8.48 1.45 5.94
C LEU A 163 -9.76 0.87 5.30
N ALA A 164 -10.17 1.38 4.14
CA ALA A 164 -11.32 0.84 3.42
C ALA A 164 -11.11 -0.64 3.01
N ILE A 165 -9.92 -0.98 2.52
CA ILE A 165 -9.56 -2.37 2.17
C ILE A 165 -9.61 -3.27 3.40
N LEU A 166 -8.99 -2.84 4.50
CA LEU A 166 -8.97 -3.61 5.76
C LEU A 166 -10.38 -3.87 6.28
N ALA A 167 -11.24 -2.85 6.27
CA ALA A 167 -12.62 -2.98 6.70
C ALA A 167 -13.41 -3.98 5.84
N ALA A 168 -13.19 -3.97 4.52
CA ALA A 168 -13.88 -4.87 3.59
C ALA A 168 -13.48 -6.35 3.77
N HIS A 169 -12.24 -6.60 4.20
CA HIS A 169 -11.73 -7.96 4.41
C HIS A 169 -11.89 -8.49 5.83
N ALA A 170 -12.16 -7.62 6.81
CA ALA A 170 -12.37 -8.05 8.19
C ALA A 170 -13.65 -8.89 8.40
N THR A 171 -14.66 -8.71 7.56
CA THR A 171 -15.90 -9.50 7.58
C THR A 171 -15.73 -10.95 7.15
N HIS A 172 -14.61 -11.30 6.49
CA HIS A 172 -14.32 -12.66 6.05
C HIS A 172 -13.42 -13.45 7.01
N ALA A 173 -12.89 -12.81 8.06
CA ALA A 173 -11.97 -13.42 9.03
C ALA A 173 -12.69 -14.26 10.13
N THR A 174 -13.97 -14.60 9.93
CA THR A 174 -14.72 -15.47 10.85
C THR A 174 -15.11 -16.75 10.11
N GLY A 175 -14.34 -17.82 10.35
CA GLY A 175 -14.60 -19.16 9.81
C GLY A 175 -13.51 -20.13 10.22
#